data_AF-A0A521VI94-F1
#
_entry.id   AF-A0A521VI94-F1
#
_cell.length_a   1.000
_cell.length_b   1.000
_cell.length_c   1.000
_cell.angle_alpha   90.00
_cell.angle_beta   90.00
_cell.angle_gamma   90.00
#
_symmetry.space_group_name_H-M   'P 1'
#
loop_
_entity.id
_entity.type
_entity.pdbx_description
1 polymer ?
#
loop_
_entity_poly.entity_id
_entity_poly.type
_entity_poly.pdbx_seq_one_letter_code
_entity_poly.pdbx_strand_id
1 'polypeptide(L)' 'MLLAALPARPIEKCIAAASLLAHIIIAKFVDHLPFYCQMKHFKRDYSWELSQSTLSDSIRRLLHPARTS' A
#
# COMPACT_ATOMS: atom_id res chain seq x y z
N MET A 1 -10.32 -25.03 21.21
CA MET A 1 -9.59 -24.47 20.05
C MET A 1 -10.17 -23.09 19.80
N LEU A 2 -9.47 -22.03 20.20
CA LEU A 2 -9.95 -20.65 20.08
C LEU A 2 -9.55 -20.13 18.68
N LEU A 3 -10.49 -20.05 17.75
CA LEU A 3 -10.26 -19.45 16.44
C LEU A 3 -10.37 -17.92 16.60
N ALA A 4 -9.23 -17.23 16.66
CA ALA A 4 -9.21 -15.78 16.59
C ALA A 4 -9.72 -15.36 15.20
N ALA A 5 -10.77 -14.55 15.16
CA ALA A 5 -11.32 -14.00 13.93
C ALA A 5 -10.19 -13.32 13.15
N LEU A 6 -10.04 -13.70 11.86
CA LEU A 6 -9.08 -13.05 10.97
C LEU A 6 -9.30 -11.53 11.06
N PRO A 7 -8.26 -10.73 11.38
CA PRO A 7 -8.44 -9.29 11.44
C PRO A 7 -8.95 -8.84 10.08
N ALA A 8 -10.08 -8.11 10.10
CA ALA A 8 -10.68 -7.56 8.90
C ALA A 8 -9.57 -6.86 8.10
N ARG A 9 -9.41 -7.25 6.83
CA ARG A 9 -8.43 -6.61 5.96
C ARG A 9 -8.74 -5.11 5.94
N PRO A 10 -7.82 -4.22 6.33
CA PRO A 10 -8.10 -2.79 6.46
C PRO A 10 -8.56 -2.14 5.15
N ILE A 11 -8.33 -2.80 4.01
CA ILE A 11 -8.75 -2.35 2.69
C ILE A 11 -9.42 -3.51 1.97
N GLU A 12 -10.74 -3.42 1.83
CA GLU A 12 -11.49 -4.32 0.97
C GLU A 12 -11.08 -4.02 -0.49
N LYS A 13 -10.51 -5.01 -1.19
CA LYS A 13 -10.14 -4.94 -2.62
C LYS A 13 -8.91 -4.07 -2.98
N CYS A 14 -7.91 -3.95 -2.10
CA CYS A 14 -6.59 -3.45 -2.54
C CYS A 14 -5.82 -4.55 -3.28
N ILE A 15 -5.29 -4.24 -4.47
CA ILE A 15 -4.43 -5.15 -5.26
C ILE A 15 -3.06 -5.30 -4.57
N ALA A 16 -2.63 -4.28 -3.81
CA ALA A 16 -1.43 -4.31 -2.99
C ALA A 16 -1.71 -5.01 -1.65
N ALA A 17 -0.81 -5.91 -1.24
CA ALA A 17 -0.82 -6.46 0.11
C ALA A 17 -0.67 -5.32 1.14
N ALA A 18 -1.33 -5.43 2.30
CA ALA A 18 -1.28 -4.41 3.36
C ALA A 18 0.16 -4.06 3.79
N SER A 19 1.06 -5.05 3.78
CA SER A 19 2.49 -4.87 4.08
C SER A 19 3.21 -3.99 3.06
N LEU A 20 2.92 -4.16 1.76
CA LEU A 20 3.47 -3.33 0.70
C LEU A 20 3.02 -1.88 0.85
N LEU A 21 1.74 -1.66 1.14
CA LEU A 21 1.21 -0.32 1.32
C LEU A 21 1.82 0.38 2.54
N ALA A 22 1.97 -0.35 3.65
CA ALA A 22 2.64 0.17 4.85
C ALA A 22 4.09 0.58 4.55
N HIS A 23 4.84 -0.26 3.81
CA HIS A 23 6.21 0.05 3.40
C HIS A 23 6.29 1.33 2.56
N ILE A 24 5.39 1.49 1.60
CA ILE A 24 5.33 2.67 0.71
C ILE A 24 5.01 3.94 1.49
N ILE A 25 4.11 3.87 2.48
CA ILE A 25 3.74 4.99 3.34
C ILE A 25 4.91 5.38 4.24
N ILE A 26 5.55 4.42 4.90
CA ILE A 26 6.73 4.68 5.74
C ILE A 26 7.83 5.33 4.89
N ALA A 27 8.17 4.74 3.74
CA ALA A 27 9.17 5.30 2.85
C ALA A 27 8.81 6.73 2.38
N LYS A 28 7.53 7.02 2.16
CA LYS A 28 7.09 8.34 1.67
C LYS A 28 7.06 9.42 2.76
N PHE A 29 6.56 9.07 3.94
CA PHE A 29 6.25 10.04 5.00
C PHE A 29 7.29 10.09 6.11
N VAL A 30 7.95 8.96 6.40
CA VAL A 30 9.02 8.87 7.41
C VAL A 30 10.38 9.11 6.76
N ASP A 31 10.69 8.37 5.68
CA ASP A 31 12.00 8.46 5.02
C ASP A 31 12.07 9.54 3.94
N HIS A 32 10.97 10.30 3.74
CA HIS A 32 10.84 11.34 2.71
C HIS A 32 11.21 10.88 1.29
N LEU A 33 11.10 9.59 1.00
CA LEU A 33 11.46 9.02 -0.29
C LEU A 33 10.31 9.24 -1.30
N PRO A 34 10.55 9.98 -2.40
CA PRO A 34 9.50 10.30 -3.36
C PRO A 34 9.06 9.07 -4.17
N PHE A 35 7.82 9.08 -4.69
CA PHE A 35 7.24 7.94 -5.40
C PHE A 35 8.06 7.49 -6.60
N TYR A 36 8.66 8.42 -7.35
CA TYR A 36 9.50 8.05 -8.49
C TYR A 36 10.74 7.24 -8.07
N CYS A 37 11.31 7.52 -6.89
CA CYS A 37 12.44 6.75 -6.35
C CYS A 37 12.01 5.37 -5.88
N GLN A 38 10.84 5.27 -5.26
CA GLN A 38 10.27 3.99 -4.85
C GLN A 38 9.94 3.12 -6.07
N MET A 39 9.35 3.69 -7.12
CA MET A 39 9.08 2.99 -8.38
C MET A 39 10.36 2.46 -9.04
N LYS A 40 11.46 3.23 -9.02
CA LYS A 40 12.76 2.78 -9.51
C LYS A 40 13.30 1.60 -8.70
N HIS A 41 13.15 1.62 -7.37
CA HIS A 41 13.50 0.49 -6.51
C HIS A 41 12.68 -0.75 -6.85
N PHE A 42 11.36 -0.63 -6.96
CA PHE A 42 10.50 -1.76 -7.33
C PHE A 42 10.82 -2.33 -8.71
N LYS A 43 11.16 -1.47 -9.68
CA LYS A 43 11.59 -1.90 -11.00
C LYS A 43 12.96 -2.61 -10.98
N ARG A 44 13.91 -2.15 -10.16
CA ARG A 44 15.23 -2.79 -10.05
C ARG A 44 15.17 -4.11 -9.27
N ASP A 45 14.55 -4.09 -8.10
CA ASP A 45 14.65 -5.17 -7.12
C ASP A 45 13.62 -6.28 -7.39
N TYR A 46 12.48 -5.94 -8.01
CA TYR A 46 11.37 -6.87 -8.26
C TYR A 46 10.91 -6.91 -9.72
N SER A 47 11.56 -6.15 -10.63
CA SER A 47 11.13 -6.00 -12.03
C SER A 47 9.66 -5.57 -12.20
N TRP A 48 9.14 -4.86 -11.20
CA TRP A 48 7.74 -4.45 -11.17
C TRP A 48 7.57 -3.02 -11.66
N GLU A 49 6.86 -2.85 -12.77
CA GLU A 49 6.49 -1.53 -13.29
C GLU A 49 5.21 -1.02 -12.63
N LEU A 50 5.38 -0.30 -11.53
CA LEU A 50 4.29 0.38 -10.83
C LEU A 50 4.06 1.77 -11.42
N SER A 51 2.79 2.12 -11.68
CA SER A 51 2.41 3.50 -12.00
C SER A 51 2.22 4.31 -10.72
N GLN A 52 2.64 5.58 -10.75
CA GLN A 52 2.42 6.53 -9.66
C GLN A 52 0.91 6.70 -9.36
N SER A 53 0.05 6.63 -10.37
CA SER A 53 -1.40 6.72 -10.19
C SER A 53 -1.95 5.56 -9.36
N THR A 54 -1.45 4.34 -9.59
CA THR A 54 -1.84 3.14 -8.83
C THR A 54 -1.42 3.25 -7.36
N LEU A 55 -0.22 3.76 -7.09
CA LEU A 55 0.27 3.99 -5.73
C LEU A 55 -0.54 5.07 -5.01
N SER A 56 -0.79 6.19 -5.69
CA SER A 56 -1.57 7.28 -5.14
C SER A 56 -3.02 6.87 -4.87
N ASP A 57 -3.64 6.07 -5.75
CA ASP A 57 -5.00 5.57 -5.56
C ASP A 57 -5.09 4.59 -4.39
N SER A 58 -4.10 3.70 -4.26
CA SER A 58 -4.02 2.75 -3.14
C SER A 58 -3.87 3.44 -1.79
N ILE A 59 -3.02 4.49 -1.70
CA ILE A 59 -2.87 5.31 -0.49
C ILE A 59 -4.15 6.10 -0.21
N ARG A 60 -4.78 6.68 -1.25
CA ARG A 60 -6.04 7.42 -1.11
C ARG A 60 -7.15 6.55 -0.53
N ARG A 61 -7.26 5.29 -0.97
CA ARG A 61 -8.24 4.33 -0.43
C ARG A 61 -7.96 3.94 1.02
N LEU A 62 -6.69 3.91 1.44
CA LEU A 62 -6.35 3.66 2.84
C LEU A 62 -6.69 4.86 3.73
N LEU A 63 -6.42 6.08 3.29
CA LEU A 63 -6.67 7.30 4.07
C LEU A 63 -8.15 7.68 4.10
N HIS A 64 -8.90 7.33 3.05
CA HIS A 64 -10.34 7.44 3.00
C HIS A 64 -10.95 6.05 2.86
N PRO A 65 -10.92 5.23 3.92
CA PRO A 65 -11.69 4.00 3.92
C PRO A 65 -13.14 4.44 3.74
N ALA A 66 -13.76 4.03 2.63
CA ALA A 66 -15.17 4.31 2.40
C ALA A 66 -15.91 3.93 3.69
N ARG A 67 -16.61 4.90 4.26
CA ARG A 67 -17.45 4.74 5.45
C ARG A 67 -18.41 3.59 5.13
N THR A 68 -18.05 2.38 5.58
CA THR A 68 -18.85 1.17 5.42
C THR A 68 -20.08 1.35 6.29
N SER A 69 -21.20 1.67 5.64
CA SER A 69 -22.53 1.31 6.11
C SER A 69 -22.78 -0.18 5.86
#